data_AF-A0A955NML3-F1
#
_entry.id   AF-A0A955NML3-F1
#
_cell.length_a   1.000
_cell.length_b   1.000
_cell.length_c   1.000
_cell.angle_alpha   90.00
_cell.angle_beta   90.00
_cell.angle_gamma   90.00
#
_symmetry.space_group_name_H-M   'P 1'
#
loop_
_entity.id
_entity.type
_entity.pdbx_description
1 polymer ?
#
loop_
_entity_poly.entity_id
_entity_poly.type
_entity_poly.pdbx_seq_one_letter_code
_entity_poly.pdbx_strand_id
1 'polypeptide(L)'
;IQSVEILSFLNVAHHITGATKYLEAKTAFCNDHDYHINAISGRAVFPPNMVVPWDNNLAYLSYWGLLKYETDPELVKLWQRSIERNWLFVSKQNDPFFTFMTFALDDNLNTHMLEGIEPDFDHSFAAGIETLKKTPRLLLGWEMQNSQRLDVMQDPTPGSEPGYGWDRVTGEAIPIDERCHIRINSDHFALDYTRGDVEYEGTFFLLPYYLGLYEGFLE
;
A
#
# COMPACT_ATOMS: atom_id res chain seq x y z
N ILE A 1 -12.33 -2.61 1.60
CA ILE A 1 -11.59 -2.07 2.76
C ILE A 1 -12.23 -2.43 4.10
N GLN A 2 -13.49 -2.07 4.37
CA GLN A 2 -14.14 -2.25 5.69
C GLN A 2 -14.04 -3.68 6.24
N SER A 3 -14.26 -4.71 5.41
CA SER A 3 -14.12 -6.10 5.84
C SER A 3 -12.68 -6.46 6.23
N VAL A 4 -11.66 -5.93 5.53
CA VAL A 4 -10.24 -6.16 5.84
C VAL A 4 -9.93 -5.60 7.23
N GLU A 5 -10.35 -4.36 7.50
CA GLU A 5 -10.11 -3.68 8.78
C GLU A 5 -10.78 -4.40 9.95
N ILE A 6 -12.08 -4.71 9.83
CA ILE A 6 -12.84 -5.37 10.90
C ILE A 6 -12.24 -6.75 11.20
N LEU A 7 -11.97 -7.56 10.18
CA LEU A 7 -11.37 -8.88 10.39
C LEU A 7 -9.97 -8.78 11.02
N SER A 8 -9.17 -7.78 10.60
CA SER A 8 -7.84 -7.52 11.18
C SER A 8 -7.93 -7.19 12.67
N PHE A 9 -8.80 -6.25 13.05
CA PHE A 9 -8.98 -5.88 14.45
C PHE A 9 -9.46 -7.04 15.30
N LEU A 10 -10.36 -7.89 14.78
CA LEU A 10 -10.83 -9.08 15.49
C LEU A 10 -9.70 -10.10 15.71
N ASN A 11 -8.84 -10.33 14.72
CA ASN A 11 -7.68 -11.22 14.87
C ASN A 11 -6.68 -10.69 15.89
N VAL A 12 -6.31 -9.41 15.78
CA VAL A 12 -5.37 -8.78 16.71
C VAL A 12 -5.93 -8.80 18.13
N ALA A 13 -7.21 -8.46 18.31
CA ALA A 13 -7.86 -8.48 19.62
C ALA A 13 -7.91 -9.90 20.19
N HIS A 14 -8.18 -10.91 19.38
CA HIS A 14 -8.12 -12.30 19.81
C HIS A 14 -6.69 -12.72 20.20
N HIS A 15 -5.70 -12.38 19.38
CA HIS A 15 -4.29 -12.69 19.66
C HIS A 15 -3.81 -12.08 20.97
N ILE A 16 -4.15 -10.82 21.24
CA ILE A 16 -3.72 -10.10 22.45
C ILE A 16 -4.45 -10.61 23.71
N THR A 17 -5.76 -10.88 23.62
CA THR A 17 -6.59 -11.13 24.81
C THR A 17 -6.92 -12.60 25.07
N GLY A 18 -6.83 -13.45 24.05
CA GLY A 18 -7.31 -14.84 24.07
C GLY A 18 -8.83 -14.98 24.15
N ALA A 19 -9.60 -13.88 24.15
CA ALA A 19 -11.06 -13.95 24.32
C ALA A 19 -11.74 -14.50 23.07
N THR A 20 -12.55 -15.56 23.22
CA THR A 20 -13.20 -16.26 22.09
C THR A 20 -14.26 -15.41 21.38
N LYS A 21 -14.86 -14.43 22.07
CA LYS A 21 -15.86 -13.51 21.50
C LYS A 21 -15.40 -12.83 20.20
N TYR A 22 -14.10 -12.58 20.03
CA TYR A 22 -13.56 -11.96 18.82
C TYR A 22 -13.51 -12.95 17.65
N LEU A 23 -13.14 -14.21 17.92
CA LEU A 23 -13.18 -15.29 16.94
C LEU A 23 -14.63 -15.62 16.56
N GLU A 24 -15.54 -15.66 17.52
CA GLU A 24 -16.97 -15.85 17.29
C GLU A 24 -17.55 -14.74 16.40
N ALA A 25 -17.22 -13.47 16.69
CA ALA A 25 -17.62 -12.35 15.86
C ALA A 25 -17.03 -12.43 14.44
N LYS A 26 -15.74 -12.79 14.31
CA LYS A 26 -15.09 -12.99 13.00
C LYS A 26 -15.84 -14.03 12.18
N THR A 27 -16.11 -15.18 12.78
CA THR A 27 -16.83 -16.28 12.14
C THR A 27 -18.25 -15.87 11.72
N ALA A 28 -18.97 -15.12 12.57
CA ALA A 28 -20.29 -14.59 12.22
C ALA A 28 -20.22 -13.64 11.02
N PHE A 29 -19.29 -12.68 11.00
CA PHE A 29 -19.09 -11.80 9.84
C PHE A 29 -18.72 -12.56 8.56
N CYS A 30 -17.91 -13.61 8.67
CA CYS A 30 -17.55 -14.43 7.53
C CYS A 30 -18.74 -15.21 6.97
N ASN A 31 -19.55 -15.83 7.84
CA ASN A 31 -20.65 -16.71 7.43
C ASN A 31 -21.92 -15.97 7.03
N ASP A 32 -22.26 -14.88 7.74
CA ASP A 32 -23.53 -14.19 7.58
C ASP A 32 -23.46 -13.05 6.54
N HIS A 33 -22.24 -12.57 6.26
CA HIS A 33 -22.01 -11.37 5.45
C HIS A 33 -20.83 -11.47 4.46
N ASP A 34 -20.24 -12.65 4.30
CA ASP A 34 -19.16 -12.91 3.34
C ASP A 34 -17.94 -12.00 3.50
N TYR A 35 -17.62 -11.57 4.73
CA TYR A 35 -16.52 -10.62 4.96
C TYR A 35 -15.17 -11.14 4.46
N HIS A 36 -14.93 -12.44 4.55
CA HIS A 36 -13.73 -13.10 4.03
C HIS A 36 -13.61 -12.96 2.50
N ILE A 37 -14.72 -13.01 1.76
CA ILE A 37 -14.73 -12.80 0.31
C ILE A 37 -14.56 -11.31 -0.02
N ASN A 38 -15.28 -10.45 0.68
CA ASN A 38 -15.18 -8.98 0.50
C ASN A 38 -13.76 -8.47 0.80
N ALA A 39 -13.05 -9.09 1.75
CA ALA A 39 -11.68 -8.77 2.10
C ALA A 39 -10.69 -9.02 0.95
N ILE A 40 -10.97 -9.95 0.02
CA ILE A 40 -10.12 -10.20 -1.16
C ILE A 40 -10.00 -8.94 -2.03
N SER A 41 -11.06 -8.12 -2.07
CA SER A 41 -11.03 -6.89 -2.86
C SER A 41 -10.02 -5.86 -2.32
N GLY A 42 -9.72 -5.83 -1.02
CA GLY A 42 -8.76 -4.89 -0.43
C GLY A 42 -9.24 -3.43 -0.45
N ARG A 43 -9.35 -2.85 -1.64
CA ARG A 43 -9.71 -1.47 -1.98
C ARG A 43 -10.72 -1.39 -3.12
N ALA A 44 -11.42 -0.26 -3.23
CA ALA A 44 -12.17 0.06 -4.42
C ALA A 44 -11.23 0.38 -5.60
N VAL A 45 -11.58 -0.10 -6.79
CA VAL A 45 -10.85 0.17 -8.05
C VAL A 45 -11.76 0.76 -9.13
N PHE A 46 -13.06 0.79 -8.87
CA PHE A 46 -14.10 1.36 -9.72
C PHE A 46 -15.36 1.61 -8.89
N PRO A 47 -16.18 2.63 -9.19
CA PRO A 47 -15.94 3.71 -10.17
C PRO A 47 -14.81 4.66 -9.74
N PRO A 48 -14.19 5.42 -10.66
CA PRO A 48 -13.01 6.26 -10.36
C PRO A 48 -13.19 7.20 -9.15
N ASN A 49 -14.39 7.76 -8.98
CA ASN A 49 -14.71 8.65 -7.85
C ASN A 49 -14.75 7.96 -6.48
N MET A 50 -14.68 6.63 -6.43
CA MET A 50 -14.58 5.83 -5.20
C MET A 50 -13.15 5.30 -4.98
N VAL A 51 -12.23 5.53 -5.93
CA VAL A 51 -10.85 5.10 -5.85
C VAL A 51 -10.05 6.18 -5.15
N VAL A 52 -9.60 5.87 -3.93
CA VAL A 52 -8.91 6.83 -3.08
C VAL A 52 -7.57 6.26 -2.63
N PRO A 53 -6.51 7.09 -2.52
CA PRO A 53 -5.17 6.59 -2.22
C PRO A 53 -5.06 6.06 -0.78
N TRP A 54 -5.79 6.66 0.17
CA TRP A 54 -5.74 6.25 1.59
C TRP A 54 -6.30 4.86 1.87
N ASP A 55 -7.11 4.29 0.97
CA ASP A 55 -7.55 2.90 1.06
C ASP A 55 -6.36 1.93 1.02
N ASN A 56 -5.28 2.27 0.31
CA ASN A 56 -4.06 1.46 0.31
C ASN A 56 -3.43 1.41 1.70
N ASN A 57 -3.33 2.56 2.38
CA ASN A 57 -2.78 2.64 3.74
C ASN A 57 -3.57 1.78 4.72
N LEU A 58 -4.89 1.95 4.72
CA LEU A 58 -5.77 1.20 5.60
C LEU A 58 -5.71 -0.30 5.31
N ALA A 59 -5.63 -0.69 4.02
CA ALA A 59 -5.53 -2.10 3.64
C ALA A 59 -4.22 -2.70 4.14
N TYR A 60 -3.09 -2.05 3.86
CA TYR A 60 -1.76 -2.55 4.24
C TYR A 60 -1.59 -2.63 5.76
N LEU A 61 -1.98 -1.60 6.51
CA LEU A 61 -1.99 -1.66 7.97
C LEU A 61 -2.83 -2.83 8.50
N SER A 62 -3.97 -3.11 7.84
CA SER A 62 -4.86 -4.21 8.22
C SER A 62 -4.32 -5.58 7.83
N TYR A 63 -3.59 -5.70 6.71
CA TYR A 63 -3.02 -6.97 6.28
C TYR A 63 -2.04 -7.55 7.29
N TRP A 64 -1.33 -6.71 8.07
CA TRP A 64 -0.49 -7.21 9.15
C TRP A 64 -1.26 -8.06 10.15
N GLY A 65 -2.33 -7.50 10.72
CA GLY A 65 -3.13 -8.17 11.74
C GLY A 65 -3.91 -9.37 11.20
N LEU A 66 -4.20 -9.36 9.90
CA LEU A 66 -4.67 -10.53 9.18
C LEU A 66 -3.53 -11.55 9.10
N LEU A 67 -2.61 -11.41 8.15
CA LEU A 67 -1.64 -12.45 7.77
C LEU A 67 -0.74 -12.94 8.91
N LYS A 68 -0.43 -12.09 9.91
CA LYS A 68 0.42 -12.49 11.04
C LYS A 68 -0.29 -13.37 12.08
N TYR A 69 -1.62 -13.21 12.25
CA TYR A 69 -2.35 -13.78 13.39
C TYR A 69 -3.45 -14.77 13.03
N GLU A 70 -3.68 -15.03 11.75
CA GLU A 70 -4.62 -16.07 11.35
C GLU A 70 -4.04 -17.45 11.40
N THR A 71 -4.90 -18.36 11.83
CA THR A 71 -4.58 -19.76 12.03
C THR A 71 -5.28 -20.63 11.00
N ASP A 72 -6.36 -20.14 10.37
CA ASP A 72 -7.06 -20.87 9.32
C ASP A 72 -6.30 -20.75 7.98
N PRO A 73 -5.73 -21.85 7.46
CA PRO A 73 -4.95 -21.83 6.23
C PRO A 73 -5.75 -21.46 4.99
N GLU A 74 -7.07 -21.67 4.97
CA GLU A 74 -7.90 -21.27 3.83
C GLU A 74 -8.13 -19.75 3.83
N LEU A 75 -8.30 -19.14 5.00
CA LEU A 75 -8.39 -17.68 5.13
C LEU A 75 -7.06 -16.99 4.80
N VAL A 76 -5.93 -17.55 5.24
CA VAL A 76 -4.59 -17.04 4.90
C VAL A 76 -4.42 -16.93 3.38
N LYS A 77 -4.81 -17.96 2.61
CA LYS A 77 -4.75 -17.92 1.15
C LYS A 77 -5.55 -16.77 0.57
N LEU A 78 -6.76 -16.51 1.08
CA LEU A 78 -7.59 -15.39 0.61
C LEU A 78 -6.93 -14.03 0.85
N TRP A 79 -6.20 -13.89 1.94
CA TRP A 79 -5.55 -12.62 2.27
C TRP A 79 -4.25 -12.42 1.52
N GLN A 80 -3.52 -13.50 1.23
CA GLN A 80 -2.44 -13.48 0.25
C GLN A 80 -2.96 -12.99 -1.11
N ARG A 81 -4.11 -13.53 -1.59
CA ARG A 81 -4.74 -12.99 -2.81
C ARG A 81 -5.08 -11.50 -2.72
N SER A 82 -5.49 -11.04 -1.53
CA SER A 82 -5.85 -9.65 -1.31
C SER A 82 -4.63 -8.72 -1.39
N ILE A 83 -3.52 -9.06 -0.72
CA ILE A 83 -2.30 -8.25 -0.75
C ILE A 83 -1.64 -8.29 -2.14
N GLU A 84 -1.59 -9.44 -2.81
CA GLU A 84 -1.13 -9.57 -4.20
C GLU A 84 -1.94 -8.66 -5.14
N ARG A 85 -3.26 -8.66 -5.01
CA ARG A 85 -4.13 -7.80 -5.80
C ARG A 85 -3.84 -6.32 -5.53
N ASN A 86 -3.66 -5.94 -4.27
CA ASN A 86 -3.34 -4.56 -3.92
C ASN A 86 -1.95 -4.14 -4.41
N TRP A 87 -0.97 -5.05 -4.42
CA TRP A 87 0.37 -4.85 -4.94
C TRP A 87 0.36 -4.36 -6.40
N LEU A 88 -0.60 -4.83 -7.20
CA LEU A 88 -0.78 -4.38 -8.60
C LEU A 88 -1.00 -2.86 -8.72
N PHE A 89 -1.55 -2.22 -7.70
CA PHE A 89 -1.87 -0.79 -7.70
C PHE A 89 -0.80 0.07 -7.02
N VAL A 90 0.04 -0.51 -6.17
CA VAL A 90 0.98 0.24 -5.34
C VAL A 90 2.45 -0.03 -5.66
N SER A 91 2.77 -1.14 -6.32
CA SER A 91 4.16 -1.55 -6.63
C SER A 91 4.93 -0.45 -7.35
N LYS A 92 4.30 0.20 -8.33
CA LYS A 92 4.89 1.29 -9.13
C LYS A 92 4.96 2.64 -8.40
N GLN A 93 4.46 2.73 -7.16
CA GLN A 93 4.61 3.92 -6.33
C GLN A 93 5.97 3.99 -5.62
N ASN A 94 6.72 2.88 -5.61
CA ASN A 94 8.01 2.72 -4.95
C ASN A 94 7.96 3.09 -3.45
N ASP A 95 6.79 2.96 -2.82
CA ASP A 95 6.62 3.28 -1.40
C ASP A 95 7.28 2.21 -0.51
N PRO A 96 8.20 2.58 0.38
CA PRO A 96 8.91 1.60 1.20
C PRO A 96 7.99 0.84 2.16
N PHE A 97 6.91 1.46 2.66
CA PHE A 97 5.99 0.79 3.56
C PHE A 97 5.20 -0.31 2.83
N PHE A 98 4.61 0.00 1.67
CA PHE A 98 3.89 -1.02 0.89
C PHE A 98 4.81 -2.14 0.39
N THR A 99 6.03 -1.78 -0.02
CA THR A 99 7.04 -2.75 -0.44
C THR A 99 7.42 -3.67 0.71
N PHE A 100 7.90 -3.16 1.84
CA PHE A 100 8.33 -4.00 2.94
C PHE A 100 7.18 -4.83 3.53
N MET A 101 5.98 -4.27 3.63
CA MET A 101 4.81 -5.03 4.08
C MET A 101 4.46 -6.20 3.15
N THR A 102 4.52 -6.00 1.84
CA THR A 102 4.26 -7.07 0.86
C THR A 102 5.26 -8.21 1.03
N PHE A 103 6.55 -7.89 1.13
CA PHE A 103 7.62 -8.87 1.26
C PHE A 103 7.65 -9.55 2.63
N ALA A 104 7.22 -8.88 3.69
CA ALA A 104 7.17 -9.44 5.04
C ALA A 104 5.97 -10.38 5.28
N LEU A 105 4.89 -10.19 4.53
CA LEU A 105 3.61 -10.89 4.77
C LEU A 105 3.31 -11.98 3.74
N ASP A 106 4.02 -12.00 2.62
CA ASP A 106 3.86 -13.02 1.60
C ASP A 106 5.22 -13.52 1.10
N ASP A 107 5.68 -14.62 1.70
CA ASP A 107 6.92 -15.30 1.29
C ASP A 107 6.80 -15.95 -0.10
N ASN A 108 5.61 -15.98 -0.70
CA ASN A 108 5.33 -16.68 -1.94
C ASN A 108 4.62 -15.79 -2.96
N LEU A 109 5.18 -14.62 -3.26
CA LEU A 109 4.69 -13.68 -4.28
C LEU A 109 4.66 -14.25 -5.73
N ASN A 110 4.99 -15.52 -5.95
CA ASN A 110 4.99 -16.20 -7.24
C ASN A 110 3.70 -16.97 -7.48
N THR A 111 2.59 -16.26 -7.58
CA THR A 111 1.27 -16.89 -7.70
C THR A 111 0.55 -16.52 -8.98
N HIS A 112 -0.49 -17.28 -9.32
CA HIS A 112 -1.28 -17.10 -10.55
C HIS A 112 -1.87 -15.69 -10.72
N MET A 113 -2.08 -14.94 -9.63
CA MET A 113 -2.56 -13.54 -9.71
C MET A 113 -1.52 -12.61 -10.34
N LEU A 114 -0.23 -12.88 -10.13
CA LEU A 114 0.89 -12.06 -10.59
C LEU A 114 1.59 -12.64 -11.83
N GLU A 115 1.28 -13.88 -12.22
CA GLU A 115 1.88 -14.61 -13.34
C GLU A 115 1.80 -13.87 -14.68
N GLY A 116 0.72 -13.12 -14.94
CA GLY A 116 0.58 -12.33 -16.17
C GLY A 116 1.30 -10.99 -16.17
N ILE A 117 1.84 -10.57 -15.03
CA ILE A 117 2.50 -9.27 -14.83
C ILE A 117 4.03 -9.44 -14.71
N GLU A 118 4.49 -10.62 -14.29
CA GLU A 118 5.91 -10.95 -14.09
C GLU A 118 6.67 -9.82 -13.39
N PRO A 119 6.22 -9.39 -12.19
CA PRO A 119 6.81 -8.25 -11.51
C PRO A 119 8.29 -8.51 -11.18
N ASP A 120 9.13 -7.54 -11.48
CA ASP A 120 10.52 -7.52 -11.04
C ASP A 120 10.56 -7.15 -9.55
N PHE A 121 10.49 -8.18 -8.70
CA PHE A 121 10.49 -8.02 -7.26
C PHE A 121 11.82 -7.48 -6.73
N ASP A 122 12.95 -7.87 -7.31
CA ASP A 122 14.27 -7.38 -6.91
C ASP A 122 14.38 -5.87 -7.17
N HIS A 123 13.94 -5.42 -8.35
CA HIS A 123 13.84 -4.00 -8.66
C HIS A 123 12.88 -3.27 -7.72
N SER A 124 11.68 -3.82 -7.50
CA SER A 124 10.66 -3.18 -6.65
C SER A 124 11.13 -3.02 -5.20
N PHE A 125 11.83 -4.03 -4.67
CA PHE A 125 12.42 -4.00 -3.34
C PHE A 125 13.54 -2.96 -3.26
N ALA A 126 14.45 -2.94 -4.23
CA ALA A 126 15.51 -1.94 -4.32
C ALA A 126 14.95 -0.52 -4.45
N ALA A 127 13.90 -0.32 -5.24
CA ALA A 127 13.25 0.98 -5.42
C ALA A 127 12.60 1.49 -4.13
N GLY A 128 12.03 0.60 -3.31
CA GLY A 128 11.55 0.94 -1.96
C GLY A 128 12.69 1.43 -1.05
N ILE A 129 13.82 0.72 -1.03
CA ILE A 129 15.01 1.13 -0.27
C ILE A 129 15.54 2.49 -0.74
N GLU A 130 15.66 2.68 -2.06
CA GLU A 130 16.13 3.95 -2.62
C GLU A 130 15.20 5.12 -2.28
N THR A 131 13.89 4.90 -2.27
CA THR A 131 12.91 5.90 -1.82
C THR A 131 13.13 6.27 -0.35
N LEU A 132 13.42 5.30 0.51
CA LEU A 132 13.73 5.59 1.91
C LEU A 132 15.02 6.42 2.05
N LYS A 133 16.08 6.09 1.31
CA LYS A 133 17.35 6.84 1.31
C LYS A 133 17.20 8.27 0.80
N LYS A 134 16.39 8.47 -0.24
CA LYS A 134 16.13 9.77 -0.87
C LYS A 134 15.11 10.62 -0.13
N THR A 135 14.48 10.08 0.92
CA THR A 135 13.49 10.81 1.72
C THR A 135 14.08 12.16 2.18
N PRO A 136 13.42 13.29 1.84
CA PRO A 136 13.88 14.61 2.25
C PRO A 136 13.91 14.73 3.78
N ARG A 137 14.94 15.39 4.31
CA ARG A 137 15.00 15.73 5.75
C ARG A 137 14.04 16.87 6.09
N LEU A 138 13.77 17.74 5.12
CA LEU A 138 12.83 18.85 5.27
C LEU A 138 11.45 18.35 4.87
N LEU A 139 10.54 18.28 5.83
CA LEU A 139 9.20 17.71 5.63
C LEU A 139 8.15 18.76 5.24
N LEU A 140 8.61 19.93 4.79
CA LEU A 140 7.73 20.98 4.29
C LEU A 140 7.18 20.59 2.93
N GLY A 141 5.86 20.62 2.79
CA GLY A 141 5.19 20.53 1.49
C GLY A 141 5.32 21.88 0.80
N TRP A 142 6.04 21.91 -0.32
CA TRP A 142 6.20 23.10 -1.15
C TRP A 142 5.32 22.97 -2.40
N GLU A 143 4.88 24.11 -2.93
CA GLU A 143 4.23 24.13 -4.23
C GLU A 143 5.23 23.68 -5.32
N MET A 144 4.80 22.73 -6.14
CA MET A 144 5.62 22.15 -7.20
C MET A 144 4.72 21.65 -8.33
N GLN A 145 5.18 21.83 -9.58
CA GLN A 145 4.47 21.47 -10.80
C GLN A 145 5.34 20.51 -11.62
N ASN A 146 5.18 19.20 -11.42
CA ASN A 146 5.92 18.20 -12.20
C ASN A 146 5.21 17.83 -13.51
N SER A 147 3.93 18.18 -13.68
CA SER A 147 3.15 17.84 -14.88
C SER A 147 3.71 18.39 -16.19
N GLN A 148 4.52 19.45 -16.12
CA GLN A 148 5.13 20.12 -17.27
C GLN A 148 6.46 19.48 -17.72
N ARG A 149 6.98 18.54 -16.93
CA ARG A 149 8.25 17.87 -17.20
C ARG A 149 8.20 17.02 -18.47
N LEU A 150 9.28 17.04 -19.26
CA LEU A 150 9.39 16.28 -20.51
C LEU A 150 9.66 14.78 -20.28
N ASP A 151 10.21 14.43 -19.13
CA ASP A 151 10.46 13.07 -18.68
C ASP A 151 9.27 12.45 -17.94
N VAL A 152 8.15 13.16 -17.83
CA VAL A 152 6.90 12.66 -17.23
C VAL A 152 5.87 12.31 -18.30
N MET A 153 5.11 11.25 -18.05
CA MET A 153 3.93 10.85 -18.80
C MET A 153 2.69 11.02 -17.91
N GLN A 154 1.74 11.82 -18.37
CA GLN A 154 0.41 11.92 -17.76
C GLN A 154 -0.34 10.59 -17.92
N ASP A 155 -1.12 10.21 -16.92
CA ASP A 155 -1.93 9.00 -16.95
C ASP A 155 -2.96 9.07 -18.11
N PRO A 156 -2.85 8.19 -19.13
CA PRO A 156 -3.75 8.22 -20.28
C PRO A 156 -5.07 7.49 -20.01
N THR A 157 -5.27 6.93 -18.82
CA THR A 157 -6.45 6.12 -18.48
C THR A 157 -7.73 6.94 -18.63
N PRO A 158 -8.74 6.45 -19.37
CA PRO A 158 -10.00 7.16 -19.52
C PRO A 158 -10.66 7.46 -18.16
N GLY A 159 -10.94 8.74 -17.91
CA GLY A 159 -11.54 9.19 -16.66
C GLY A 159 -10.55 9.47 -15.52
N SER A 160 -9.23 9.38 -15.77
CA SER A 160 -8.21 9.86 -14.84
C SER A 160 -8.25 11.39 -14.73
N GLU A 161 -8.01 11.92 -13.54
CA GLU A 161 -7.97 13.36 -13.30
C GLU A 161 -6.64 13.95 -13.81
N PRO A 162 -6.62 15.20 -14.31
CA PRO A 162 -5.38 15.88 -14.67
C PRO A 162 -4.43 15.98 -13.48
N GLY A 163 -3.12 15.90 -13.73
CA GLY A 163 -2.10 16.03 -12.69
C GLY A 163 -1.67 14.70 -12.06
N TYR A 164 -2.11 13.57 -12.62
CA TYR A 164 -1.61 12.24 -12.31
C TYR A 164 -0.71 11.69 -13.42
N GLY A 165 0.35 10.97 -13.05
CA GLY A 165 1.25 10.35 -14.01
C GLY A 165 2.51 9.77 -13.37
N TRP A 166 3.49 9.46 -14.21
CA TRP A 166 4.68 8.72 -13.84
C TRP A 166 5.89 9.11 -14.71
N ASP A 167 7.07 8.65 -14.31
CA ASP A 167 8.27 8.72 -15.14
C ASP A 167 8.03 7.99 -16.47
N ARG A 168 8.29 8.69 -17.58
CA ARG A 168 8.01 8.22 -18.94
C ARG A 168 8.80 6.96 -19.33
N VAL A 169 9.97 6.74 -18.72
CA VAL A 169 10.86 5.63 -19.06
C VAL A 169 10.53 4.41 -18.22
N THR A 170 10.40 4.58 -16.90
CA THR A 170 10.22 3.45 -15.97
C THR A 170 8.75 3.06 -15.77
N GLY A 171 7.82 3.98 -16.02
CA GLY A 171 6.41 3.79 -15.69
C GLY A 171 6.13 3.86 -14.19
N GLU A 172 7.06 4.39 -13.40
CA GLU A 172 6.98 4.46 -11.94
C GLU A 172 6.75 5.88 -11.44
N ALA A 173 6.27 6.01 -10.21
CA ALA A 173 6.16 7.31 -9.57
C ALA A 173 7.54 7.98 -9.54
N ILE A 174 7.57 9.28 -9.86
CA ILE A 174 8.79 10.10 -9.87
C ILE A 174 9.55 9.98 -8.53
N PRO A 175 10.88 10.17 -8.47
CA PRO A 175 11.64 10.03 -7.21
C PRO A 175 11.09 10.91 -6.07
N ILE A 176 11.09 10.42 -4.83
CA ILE A 176 10.51 11.14 -3.67
C ILE A 176 11.15 12.51 -3.40
N ASP A 177 12.44 12.66 -3.72
CA ASP A 177 13.19 13.91 -3.64
C ASP A 177 12.82 14.93 -4.73
N GLU A 178 12.00 14.52 -5.70
CA GLU A 178 11.43 15.34 -6.76
C GLU A 178 9.89 15.43 -6.68
N ARG A 179 9.28 14.82 -5.65
CA ARG A 179 7.82 14.86 -5.45
C ARG A 179 7.38 16.13 -4.75
N CYS A 180 6.17 16.53 -5.07
CA CYS A 180 5.48 17.68 -4.50
C CYS A 180 4.85 17.38 -3.12
N HIS A 181 4.71 16.10 -2.76
CA HIS A 181 4.31 15.61 -1.45
C HIS A 181 5.08 14.34 -1.08
N ILE A 182 5.23 14.13 0.22
CA ILE A 182 5.96 12.97 0.79
C ILE A 182 5.07 12.08 1.65
N ARG A 183 3.78 12.39 1.75
CA ARG A 183 2.84 11.71 2.65
C ARG A 183 2.25 10.48 1.96
N ILE A 184 2.27 9.34 2.66
CA ILE A 184 1.66 8.06 2.21
C ILE A 184 0.13 8.19 2.01
N ASN A 185 -0.52 9.18 2.65
CA ASN A 185 -1.95 9.46 2.46
C ASN A 185 -2.28 10.15 1.13
N SER A 186 -1.26 10.59 0.40
CA SER A 186 -1.37 11.14 -0.95
C SER A 186 -1.02 10.06 -1.97
N ASP A 187 -1.55 10.19 -3.18
CA ASP A 187 -1.17 9.28 -4.27
C ASP A 187 0.22 9.64 -4.79
N HIS A 188 1.15 8.68 -4.85
CA HIS A 188 2.51 8.93 -5.33
C HIS A 188 2.58 9.26 -6.82
N PHE A 189 1.51 9.02 -7.58
CA PHE A 189 1.39 9.42 -8.97
C PHE A 189 0.86 10.85 -9.14
N ALA A 190 0.46 11.54 -8.06
CA ALA A 190 0.12 12.95 -8.19
C ALA A 190 1.39 13.77 -8.46
N LEU A 191 1.39 14.51 -9.58
CA LEU A 191 2.54 15.23 -10.10
C LEU A 191 2.64 16.64 -9.52
N ASP A 192 1.50 17.25 -9.23
CA ASP A 192 1.40 18.66 -8.89
C ASP A 192 0.86 18.87 -7.47
N TYR A 193 1.39 19.86 -6.77
CA TYR A 193 0.89 20.31 -5.47
C TYR A 193 0.87 21.82 -5.43
N THR A 194 -0.22 22.40 -4.93
CA THR A 194 -0.50 23.85 -4.95
C THR A 194 -0.54 24.46 -3.56
N ARG A 195 -0.07 23.76 -2.52
CA ARG A 195 0.05 24.28 -1.16
C ARG A 195 1.50 24.32 -0.71
N GLY A 196 1.87 25.36 0.04
CA GLY A 196 3.24 25.62 0.47
C GLY A 196 3.36 25.91 1.98
N ASP A 197 2.29 25.67 2.73
CA ASP A 197 2.10 26.12 4.11
C ASP A 197 1.92 24.95 5.09
N VAL A 198 2.28 23.73 4.66
CA VAL A 198 2.12 22.51 5.45
C VAL A 198 3.45 21.85 5.75
N GLU A 199 3.57 21.28 6.94
CA GLU A 199 4.65 20.38 7.34
C GLU A 199 4.06 18.99 7.58
N TYR A 200 4.71 17.96 7.05
CA TYR A 200 4.28 16.57 7.20
C TYR A 200 4.90 15.89 8.41
N GLU A 201 4.19 14.90 8.96
CA GLU A 201 4.68 14.05 10.04
C GLU A 201 5.81 13.11 9.58
N GLY A 202 6.84 12.88 10.41
CA GLY A 202 7.94 11.96 10.06
C GLY A 202 7.57 10.47 10.00
N THR A 203 6.31 10.12 10.30
CA THR A 203 5.85 8.73 10.36
C THR A 203 6.00 8.01 9.03
N PHE A 204 5.91 8.70 7.89
CA PHE A 204 6.09 8.07 6.59
C PHE A 204 7.50 7.51 6.38
N PHE A 205 8.51 8.05 7.08
CA PHE A 205 9.86 7.49 7.11
C PHE A 205 10.01 6.48 8.25
N LEU A 206 9.59 6.85 9.46
CA LEU A 206 9.83 6.04 10.66
C LEU A 206 9.15 4.67 10.59
N LEU A 207 7.92 4.60 10.07
CA LEU A 207 7.16 3.36 10.00
C LEU A 207 7.84 2.31 9.10
N PRO A 208 8.13 2.59 7.80
CA PRO A 208 8.85 1.65 6.97
C PRO A 208 10.30 1.40 7.42
N TYR A 209 10.98 2.42 7.97
CA TYR A 209 12.35 2.24 8.47
C TYR A 209 12.41 1.21 9.59
N TYR A 210 11.57 1.36 10.62
CA TYR A 210 11.55 0.40 11.73
C TYR A 210 10.96 -0.95 11.34
N LEU A 211 10.01 -0.99 10.40
CA LEU A 211 9.54 -2.25 9.82
C LEU A 211 10.68 -2.99 9.11
N GLY A 212 11.45 -2.29 8.28
CA GLY A 212 12.60 -2.85 7.57
C GLY A 212 13.68 -3.36 8.53
N LEU A 213 13.95 -2.66 9.64
CA LEU A 213 14.84 -3.16 10.70
C LEU A 213 14.28 -4.40 11.40
N TYR A 214 12.98 -4.41 11.71
CA TYR A 214 12.33 -5.52 12.40
C TYR A 214 12.34 -6.81 11.58
N GLU A 215 12.08 -6.71 10.27
CA GLU A 215 12.09 -7.84 9.32
C GLU A 215 13.49 -8.15 8.77
N GLY A 216 14.52 -7.38 9.15
CA GLY A 216 15.91 -7.61 8.73
C GLY A 216 16.21 -7.24 7.27
N PHE A 217 15.40 -6.36 6.68
CA PHE A 217 15.58 -5.81 5.34
C PHE A 217 16.61 -4.68 5.28
N LEU A 218 16.84 -4.03 6.43
CA LEU A 218 17.76 -2.89 6.58
C LEU A 218 18.79 -3.19 7.68
N GLU A 219 19.95 -2.53 7.58
CA GLU A 219 21.05 -2.59 8.55
C GLU A 219 21.35 -1.22 9.18
#